data_AF-A0AAN5C0W8-F1
#
_entry.id   AF-A0AAN5C0W8-F1
#
_cell.length_a   1.000
_cell.length_b   1.000
_cell.length_c   1.000
_cell.angle_alpha   90.00
_cell.angle_beta   90.00
_cell.angle_gamma   90.00
#
_symmetry.space_group_name_H-M   'P 1'
#
loop_
_entity.id
_entity.type
_entity.pdbx_description
1 polymer ?
#
loop_
_entity_poly.entity_id
_entity_poly.type
_entity_poly.pdbx_seq_one_letter_code
_entity_poly.pdbx_strand_id
1 'polypeptide(L)'
;MMVCYPFEGEETGKLTVEDIEPIAILIHPQQPLSYLERLIQDEIPPISIDGAKPRAPAVSFIALQMDDNPVKPKKSMYETTDTEVHRLGGIGAGHEAKQRRRRPDEEDDTYSYLRRGEPGKSNREERFVRWSQSTEIGDFVRDASRAREFIVSIEGGPAGVRQIQVTVPSFDQRTHFLRMRLRKISGRIQSIAEIKHECDALAHRGAQRVAVGGLGILGMWWYLVYKLTFETDLGWDTMEPVTYLVSLSTLMGGYLWFLYHNREISYKSALDFTINARQKKLYERKGVDLHEWESLIDEGNLLRREIKTIAAEYDVVWDEKKDERDERVTEALRKERNQKNGSSRTKENEDDD
;
A
#
# COMPACT_ATOMS: atom_id res chain seq x y z
N MET A 1 3.49 0.82 -20.55
CA MET A 1 3.84 0.34 -21.91
C MET A 1 2.79 -0.68 -22.28
N MET A 2 2.01 -0.40 -23.31
CA MET A 2 1.02 -1.31 -23.86
C MET A 2 1.60 -1.86 -25.15
N VAL A 3 1.78 -3.17 -25.22
CA VAL A 3 2.25 -3.88 -26.42
C VAL A 3 1.05 -4.65 -26.95
N CYS A 4 0.54 -4.22 -28.10
CA CYS A 4 -0.60 -4.89 -28.74
C CYS A 4 -0.06 -5.94 -29.71
N TYR A 5 -0.34 -7.22 -29.45
CA TYR A 5 -0.17 -8.28 -30.43
C TYR A 5 -1.53 -8.57 -31.08
N PRO A 6 -1.62 -8.65 -32.42
CA PRO A 6 -2.76 -9.32 -33.03
C PRO A 6 -2.66 -10.83 -32.69
N PHE A 7 -3.63 -11.35 -31.94
CA PHE A 7 -3.72 -12.79 -31.61
C PHE A 7 -4.85 -13.44 -32.42
N GLU A 8 -4.56 -14.55 -33.08
CA GLU A 8 -5.51 -15.37 -33.85
C GLU A 8 -6.43 -16.19 -32.93
N GLY A 9 -7.73 -16.02 -33.09
CA GLY A 9 -8.73 -17.05 -32.80
C GLY A 9 -9.01 -17.83 -34.08
N GLU A 10 -8.98 -19.17 -33.99
CA GLU A 10 -9.07 -20.12 -35.09
C GLU A 10 -10.20 -19.87 -36.12
N GLU A 11 -9.82 -20.13 -37.38
CA GLU A 11 -10.65 -20.41 -38.57
C GLU A 11 -11.45 -19.27 -39.22
N THR A 12 -10.84 -18.57 -40.18
CA THR A 12 -11.04 -18.79 -41.64
C THR A 12 -10.51 -17.60 -42.45
N GLY A 13 -9.58 -17.86 -43.38
CA GLY A 13 -9.25 -16.94 -44.49
C GLY A 13 -7.90 -16.23 -44.35
N LYS A 14 -6.86 -16.86 -44.92
CA LYS A 14 -5.48 -16.39 -45.11
C LYS A 14 -5.35 -14.86 -45.32
N LEU A 15 -4.93 -14.16 -44.28
CA LEU A 15 -4.02 -13.01 -44.36
C LEU A 15 -2.74 -13.47 -43.67
N THR A 16 -1.65 -13.60 -44.42
CA THR A 16 -0.36 -14.04 -43.90
C THR A 16 0.18 -13.03 -42.89
N VAL A 17 0.54 -13.50 -41.70
CA VAL A 17 1.01 -12.76 -40.52
C VAL A 17 2.34 -11.98 -40.75
N GLU A 18 2.93 -12.05 -41.95
CA GLU A 18 4.28 -11.53 -42.23
C GLU A 18 4.38 -10.01 -42.43
N ASP A 19 3.26 -9.27 -42.56
CA ASP A 19 3.27 -7.84 -42.93
C ASP A 19 2.79 -6.85 -41.83
N ILE A 20 2.58 -7.29 -40.58
CA ILE A 20 2.05 -6.41 -39.52
C ILE A 20 3.02 -6.32 -38.34
N GLU A 21 3.77 -5.22 -38.25
CA GLU A 21 4.63 -4.92 -37.11
C GLU A 21 3.79 -4.57 -35.86
N PRO A 22 4.12 -5.12 -34.67
CA PRO A 22 3.41 -4.80 -33.44
C PRO A 22 3.68 -3.36 -33.02
N ILE A 23 2.62 -2.63 -32.67
CA ILE A 23 2.70 -1.24 -32.25
C ILE A 23 3.00 -1.18 -30.75
N ALA A 24 4.01 -0.40 -30.39
CA ALA A 24 4.39 -0.15 -28.99
C ALA A 24 3.99 1.28 -28.59
N ILE A 25 3.06 1.40 -27.64
CA ILE A 25 2.56 2.69 -27.18
C ILE A 25 2.94 2.91 -25.70
N LEU A 26 3.52 4.08 -25.43
CA LEU A 26 3.79 4.56 -24.07
C LEU A 26 2.65 5.48 -23.63
N ILE A 27 2.02 5.12 -22.52
CA ILE A 27 0.86 5.82 -21.96
C ILE A 27 1.07 6.07 -20.47
N HIS A 28 0.57 7.21 -20.01
CA HIS A 28 0.53 7.56 -18.58
C HIS A 28 -0.86 7.23 -17.99
N PRO A 29 -0.96 6.67 -16.77
CA PRO A 29 -2.25 6.28 -16.20
C PRO A 29 -3.28 7.41 -16.05
N GLN A 30 -2.83 8.65 -15.86
CA GLN A 30 -3.71 9.83 -15.71
C GLN A 30 -4.17 10.40 -17.06
N GLN A 31 -3.74 9.85 -18.19
CA GLN A 31 -4.22 10.30 -19.50
C GLN A 31 -5.61 9.72 -19.77
N PRO A 32 -6.51 10.47 -20.45
CA PRO A 32 -7.82 9.96 -20.82
C PRO A 32 -7.74 8.98 -22.00
N LEU A 33 -8.73 8.10 -22.13
CA LEU A 33 -8.83 7.14 -23.23
C LEU A 33 -8.89 7.79 -24.62
N SER A 34 -9.43 9.00 -24.73
CA SER A 34 -9.40 9.81 -25.97
C SER A 34 -7.99 10.10 -26.47
N TYR A 35 -7.00 10.19 -25.58
CA TYR A 35 -5.60 10.35 -25.97
C TYR A 35 -5.06 9.06 -26.60
N LEU A 36 -5.38 7.91 -26.00
CA LEU A 36 -5.04 6.59 -26.55
C LEU A 36 -5.76 6.33 -27.88
N GLU A 37 -7.03 6.72 -28.01
CA GLU A 37 -7.77 6.66 -29.27
C GLU A 37 -7.04 7.43 -30.38
N ARG A 38 -6.59 8.65 -30.12
CA ARG A 38 -5.86 9.46 -31.10
C ARG A 38 -4.52 8.85 -31.49
N LEU A 39 -3.75 8.36 -30.52
CA LEU A 39 -2.49 7.68 -30.79
C LEU A 39 -2.69 6.46 -31.69
N ILE A 40 -3.76 5.70 -31.47
CA ILE A 40 -4.09 4.55 -32.31
C ILE A 40 -4.57 5.03 -33.70
N GLN A 41 -5.35 6.11 -33.78
CA GLN A 41 -5.82 6.68 -35.05
C GLN A 41 -4.68 7.21 -35.93
N ASP A 42 -3.63 7.77 -35.34
CA ASP A 42 -2.48 8.30 -36.07
C ASP A 42 -1.61 7.17 -36.68
N GLU A 43 -1.61 5.99 -36.10
CA GLU A 43 -0.86 4.81 -36.57
C GLU A 43 -1.65 3.96 -37.60
N ILE A 44 -2.96 4.16 -37.73
CA ILE A 44 -3.82 3.36 -38.62
C ILE A 44 -4.20 4.18 -39.86
N PRO A 45 -4.18 3.58 -41.07
CA PRO A 45 -4.61 4.27 -42.28
C PRO A 45 -6.08 4.73 -42.21
N PRO A 46 -6.41 5.90 -42.80
CA PRO A 46 -7.77 6.40 -42.82
C PRO A 46 -8.69 5.48 -43.64
N ILE A 47 -9.92 5.31 -43.17
CA ILE A 47 -10.94 4.49 -43.84
C ILE A 47 -11.87 5.36 -44.67
N SER A 48 -12.35 4.83 -45.80
CA SER A 48 -13.45 5.43 -46.57
C SER A 48 -14.62 4.44 -46.56
N ILE A 49 -15.69 4.83 -45.87
CA ILE A 49 -16.95 4.08 -45.84
C ILE A 49 -17.83 4.65 -46.95
N ASP A 50 -18.32 3.79 -47.84
CA ASP A 50 -19.34 4.09 -48.85
C ASP A 50 -19.09 5.34 -49.71
N GLY A 51 -17.84 5.55 -50.15
CA GLY A 51 -17.48 6.66 -51.05
C GLY A 51 -17.45 8.05 -50.40
N ALA A 52 -17.55 8.13 -49.08
CA ALA A 52 -17.39 9.36 -48.32
C ALA A 52 -15.90 9.76 -48.18
N LYS A 53 -15.67 11.03 -47.80
CA LYS A 53 -14.32 11.57 -47.53
C LYS A 53 -13.54 10.66 -46.56
N PRO A 54 -12.24 10.47 -46.76
CA PRO A 54 -11.42 9.66 -45.87
C PRO A 54 -11.49 10.23 -44.44
N ARG A 55 -11.83 9.37 -43.49
CA ARG A 55 -11.96 9.72 -42.07
C ARG A 55 -11.09 8.77 -41.24
N ALA A 56 -10.57 9.26 -40.12
CA ALA A 56 -9.92 8.41 -39.12
C ALA A 56 -10.94 7.39 -38.56
N PRO A 57 -10.53 6.12 -38.36
CA PRO A 57 -11.41 5.08 -37.84
C PRO A 57 -11.81 5.37 -36.40
N ALA A 58 -13.07 5.13 -36.02
CA ALA A 58 -13.45 5.20 -34.61
C ALA A 58 -12.85 4.02 -33.84
N VAL A 59 -12.20 4.32 -32.71
CA VAL A 59 -11.65 3.31 -31.80
C VAL A 59 -12.51 3.29 -30.55
N SER A 60 -12.90 2.11 -30.09
CA SER A 60 -13.69 1.95 -28.86
C SER A 60 -13.08 0.91 -27.95
N PHE A 61 -13.08 1.22 -26.65
CA PHE A 61 -12.54 0.36 -25.60
C PHE A 61 -13.69 -0.31 -24.86
N ILE A 62 -13.61 -1.63 -24.77
CA ILE A 62 -14.67 -2.46 -24.22
C ILE A 62 -14.07 -3.39 -23.18
N ALA A 63 -14.61 -3.39 -21.97
CA ALA A 63 -14.19 -4.30 -20.91
C ALA A 63 -15.39 -5.11 -20.40
N LEU A 64 -15.09 -6.25 -19.79
CA LEU A 64 -16.07 -7.14 -19.19
C LEU A 64 -16.42 -6.61 -17.78
N GLN A 65 -17.68 -6.26 -17.57
CA GLN A 65 -18.20 -5.79 -16.27
C GLN A 65 -18.57 -7.02 -15.43
N MET A 66 -17.89 -7.21 -14.28
CA MET A 66 -18.09 -8.38 -13.41
C MET A 66 -19.11 -8.18 -12.27
N ASP A 67 -19.74 -7.01 -12.15
CA ASP A 67 -20.59 -6.70 -11.00
C ASP A 67 -22.03 -7.27 -11.11
N ASP A 68 -22.48 -7.92 -10.02
CA ASP A 68 -23.89 -8.26 -9.70
C ASP A 68 -24.78 -7.01 -9.43
N ASN A 69 -24.22 -5.80 -9.52
CA ASN A 69 -24.95 -4.54 -9.33
C ASN A 69 -24.61 -3.55 -10.44
N PRO A 70 -25.37 -3.52 -11.54
CA PRO A 70 -25.08 -2.62 -12.65
C PRO A 70 -25.20 -1.18 -12.18
N VAL A 71 -24.16 -0.37 -12.41
CA VAL A 71 -24.26 1.09 -12.39
C VAL A 71 -25.21 1.48 -13.52
N LYS A 72 -26.52 1.42 -13.26
CA LYS A 72 -27.53 1.92 -14.18
C LYS A 72 -27.37 3.45 -14.22
N PRO A 73 -27.18 4.08 -15.40
CA PRO A 73 -27.27 5.52 -15.49
C PRO A 73 -28.64 5.93 -14.95
N LYS A 74 -28.67 6.78 -13.92
CA LYS A 74 -29.93 7.31 -13.41
C LYS A 74 -30.65 8.01 -14.56
N LYS A 75 -31.85 7.53 -14.89
CA LYS A 75 -32.80 8.21 -15.79
C LYS A 75 -32.87 9.68 -15.38
N SER A 76 -32.62 10.57 -16.35
CA SER A 76 -32.73 12.01 -16.12
C SER A 76 -34.17 12.34 -15.70
N MET A 77 -34.34 13.29 -14.79
CA MET A 77 -35.63 13.67 -14.20
C MET A 77 -36.70 14.16 -15.20
N TYR A 78 -36.39 14.25 -16.50
CA TYR A 78 -37.29 14.73 -17.56
C TYR A 78 -38.36 13.72 -18.01
N GLU A 79 -38.29 12.45 -17.59
CA GLU A 79 -39.32 11.45 -17.94
C GLU A 79 -40.62 11.62 -17.11
N THR A 80 -40.55 12.28 -15.95
CA THR A 80 -41.73 12.52 -15.09
C THR A 80 -42.77 13.40 -15.80
N THR A 81 -42.32 14.37 -16.59
CA THR A 81 -43.20 15.27 -17.34
C THR A 81 -43.96 14.58 -18.47
N ASP A 82 -43.37 13.61 -19.17
CA ASP A 82 -44.07 12.89 -20.27
C ASP A 82 -45.14 11.93 -19.73
N THR A 83 -44.89 11.31 -18.58
CA THR A 83 -45.90 10.43 -17.94
C THR A 83 -47.10 11.20 -17.40
N GLU A 84 -46.94 12.48 -17.06
CA GLU A 84 -48.00 13.36 -16.58
C GLU A 84 -48.80 13.96 -17.76
N VAL A 85 -48.13 14.27 -18.88
CA VAL A 85 -48.78 14.68 -20.14
C VAL A 85 -49.63 13.55 -20.74
N HIS A 86 -49.19 12.29 -20.61
CA HIS A 86 -49.99 11.13 -21.04
C HIS A 86 -51.22 10.83 -20.16
N ARG A 87 -51.28 11.31 -18.91
CA ARG A 87 -52.45 11.11 -18.02
C ARG A 87 -53.61 12.04 -18.34
N LEU A 88 -53.38 13.16 -19.03
CA LEU A 88 -54.43 14.14 -19.36
C LEU A 88 -55.09 13.93 -20.74
N GLY A 89 -54.54 13.06 -21.59
CA GLY A 89 -55.08 12.76 -22.93
C GLY A 89 -56.09 11.60 -23.01
N GLY A 90 -56.46 11.01 -21.87
CA GLY A 90 -57.18 9.72 -21.81
C GLY A 90 -58.71 9.77 -21.76
N ILE A 91 -59.37 10.77 -22.34
CA ILE A 91 -60.83 10.78 -22.48
C ILE A 91 -61.18 10.79 -23.97
N GLY A 92 -61.39 9.58 -24.51
CA GLY A 92 -62.11 9.39 -25.77
C GLY A 92 -61.24 8.94 -26.95
N ALA A 93 -61.00 7.63 -27.08
CA ALA A 93 -61.01 6.96 -28.38
C ALA A 93 -61.08 5.44 -28.19
N GLY A 94 -61.83 4.80 -29.08
CA GLY A 94 -62.31 3.43 -28.96
C GLY A 94 -61.25 2.34 -29.03
N HIS A 95 -61.73 1.15 -28.65
CA HIS A 95 -61.20 -0.17 -28.95
C HIS A 95 -60.57 -0.26 -30.35
N GLU A 96 -59.32 -0.74 -30.41
CA GLU A 96 -58.71 -1.65 -31.41
C GLU A 96 -57.24 -1.32 -31.68
N ALA A 97 -56.34 -1.85 -30.83
CA ALA A 97 -54.96 -2.09 -31.20
C ALA A 97 -54.35 -3.14 -30.25
N LYS A 98 -54.43 -4.43 -30.62
CA LYS A 98 -53.61 -5.48 -29.99
C LYS A 98 -52.16 -5.29 -30.43
N GLN A 99 -51.41 -4.42 -29.74
CA GLN A 99 -49.96 -4.42 -29.81
C GLN A 99 -49.40 -5.50 -28.89
N ARG A 100 -48.55 -6.34 -29.46
CA ARG A 100 -47.76 -7.37 -28.79
C ARG A 100 -47.06 -6.75 -27.57
N ARG A 101 -47.34 -7.28 -26.38
CA ARG A 101 -46.56 -6.98 -25.16
C ARG A 101 -45.10 -7.37 -25.42
N ARG A 102 -44.25 -6.39 -25.72
CA ARG A 102 -42.79 -6.53 -25.56
C ARG A 102 -42.52 -6.73 -24.07
N ARG A 103 -41.66 -7.70 -23.75
CA ARG A 103 -41.19 -7.92 -22.38
C ARG A 103 -40.38 -6.68 -21.95
N PRO A 104 -40.45 -6.25 -20.68
CA PRO A 104 -39.66 -5.11 -20.16
C PRO A 104 -38.14 -5.32 -20.18
N ASP A 105 -37.68 -6.51 -20.58
CA ASP A 105 -36.31 -6.99 -20.37
C ASP A 105 -35.37 -6.68 -21.55
N GLU A 106 -35.88 -6.06 -22.62
CA GLU A 106 -35.13 -5.65 -23.81
C GLU A 106 -35.19 -4.11 -23.98
N GLU A 107 -34.69 -3.36 -23.00
CA GLU A 107 -34.21 -2.00 -23.25
C GLU A 107 -32.73 -2.10 -23.63
N ASP A 108 -32.48 -1.94 -24.93
CA ASP A 108 -31.18 -1.93 -25.57
C ASP A 108 -30.33 -0.78 -24.98
N ASP A 109 -29.65 -1.04 -23.87
CA ASP A 109 -28.60 -0.17 -23.33
C ASP A 109 -27.56 -0.02 -24.44
N THR A 110 -27.60 1.10 -25.18
CA THR A 110 -26.76 1.41 -26.36
C THR A 110 -25.25 1.31 -26.08
N TYR A 111 -24.88 1.14 -24.81
CA TYR A 111 -23.52 1.07 -24.29
C TYR A 111 -23.10 -0.32 -23.78
N SER A 112 -23.99 -1.32 -23.76
CA SER A 112 -23.65 -2.67 -23.31
C SER A 112 -24.18 -3.73 -24.27
N TYR A 113 -23.33 -4.70 -24.63
CA TYR A 113 -23.75 -5.85 -25.42
C TYR A 113 -23.47 -7.13 -24.63
N LEU A 114 -24.47 -8.01 -24.58
CA LEU A 114 -24.39 -9.29 -23.89
C LEU A 114 -23.81 -10.33 -24.85
N ARG A 115 -22.68 -10.95 -24.49
CA ARG A 115 -22.19 -12.13 -25.19
C ARG A 115 -22.73 -13.35 -24.47
N ARG A 116 -23.58 -14.13 -25.14
CA ARG A 116 -24.02 -15.42 -24.60
C ARG A 116 -22.79 -16.35 -24.60
N GLY A 117 -22.38 -16.80 -23.42
CA GLY A 117 -21.24 -17.71 -23.27
C GLY A 117 -21.43 -19.01 -24.06
N GLU A 118 -20.32 -19.63 -24.43
CA GLU A 118 -20.31 -20.94 -25.10
C GLU A 118 -21.10 -21.98 -24.29
N PRO A 119 -21.91 -22.84 -24.95
CA PRO A 119 -22.71 -23.84 -24.25
C PRO A 119 -21.80 -24.87 -23.56
N GLY A 120 -21.63 -24.74 -22.24
CA GLY A 120 -20.89 -25.71 -21.42
C GLY A 120 -20.11 -25.15 -20.23
N LYS A 121 -19.81 -23.84 -20.21
CA LYS A 121 -19.29 -23.15 -19.02
C LYS A 121 -20.46 -22.50 -18.27
N SER A 122 -20.39 -22.45 -16.94
CA SER A 122 -21.43 -21.90 -16.06
C SER A 122 -22.04 -20.63 -16.66
N ASN A 123 -23.38 -20.63 -16.81
CA ASN A 123 -24.18 -19.56 -17.42
C ASN A 123 -24.11 -18.24 -16.62
N ARG A 124 -22.94 -17.59 -16.65
CA ARG A 124 -22.76 -16.21 -16.22
C ARG A 124 -22.82 -15.36 -17.48
N GLU A 125 -23.78 -14.46 -17.54
CA GLU A 125 -23.93 -13.51 -18.62
C GLU A 125 -22.75 -12.52 -18.55
N GLU A 126 -21.79 -12.68 -19.46
CA GLU A 126 -20.64 -11.77 -19.55
C GLU A 126 -21.10 -10.49 -20.26
N ARG A 127 -21.23 -9.41 -19.47
CA ARG A 127 -21.65 -8.09 -19.98
C ARG A 127 -20.43 -7.30 -20.41
N PHE A 128 -20.36 -7.02 -21.71
CA PHE A 128 -19.34 -6.14 -22.26
C PHE A 128 -19.86 -4.71 -22.31
N VAL A 129 -19.11 -3.77 -21.74
CA VAL A 129 -19.49 -2.35 -21.67
C VAL A 129 -18.47 -1.51 -22.42
N ARG A 130 -18.96 -0.61 -23.28
CA ARG A 130 -18.14 0.39 -23.96
C ARG A 130 -17.87 1.55 -23.00
N TRP A 131 -16.59 1.85 -22.79
CA TRP A 131 -16.16 2.95 -21.93
C TRP A 131 -16.18 4.31 -22.64
N SER A 132 -16.33 5.37 -21.85
CA SER A 132 -16.28 6.74 -22.33
C SER A 132 -14.84 7.15 -22.67
N GLN A 133 -14.66 7.91 -23.74
CA GLN A 133 -13.33 8.42 -24.14
C GLN A 133 -12.75 9.45 -23.16
N SER A 134 -13.55 9.93 -22.21
CA SER A 134 -13.10 10.88 -21.17
C SER A 134 -12.59 10.21 -19.90
N THR A 135 -12.72 8.88 -19.76
CA THR A 135 -12.25 8.15 -18.58
C THR A 135 -10.72 8.05 -18.57
N GLU A 136 -10.10 8.15 -17.39
CA GLU A 136 -8.66 7.94 -17.22
C GLU A 136 -8.29 6.48 -17.50
N ILE A 137 -7.16 6.27 -18.18
CA ILE A 137 -6.64 4.94 -18.52
C ILE A 137 -6.42 4.11 -17.25
N GLY A 138 -5.96 4.73 -16.16
CA GLY A 138 -5.74 4.04 -14.88
C GLY A 138 -7.01 3.43 -14.30
N ASP A 139 -8.12 4.15 -14.35
CA ASP A 139 -9.42 3.67 -13.88
C ASP A 139 -10.00 2.59 -14.79
N PHE A 140 -9.84 2.73 -16.12
CA PHE A 140 -10.23 1.71 -17.08
C PHE A 140 -9.43 0.40 -16.89
N VAL A 141 -8.11 0.50 -16.76
CA VAL A 141 -7.21 -0.64 -16.55
C VAL A 141 -7.49 -1.32 -15.21
N ARG A 142 -7.87 -0.57 -14.18
CA ARG A 142 -8.32 -1.13 -12.89
C ARG A 142 -9.50 -2.08 -13.07
N ASP A 143 -10.56 -1.64 -13.74
CA ASP A 143 -11.74 -2.48 -13.95
C ASP A 143 -11.42 -3.67 -14.87
N ALA A 144 -10.71 -3.40 -15.98
CA ALA A 144 -10.27 -4.43 -16.92
C ALA A 144 -9.32 -5.46 -16.29
N SER A 145 -8.56 -5.10 -15.25
CA SER A 145 -7.65 -6.03 -14.56
C SER A 145 -8.37 -7.17 -13.85
N ARG A 146 -9.64 -6.99 -13.48
CA ARG A 146 -10.48 -8.03 -12.86
C ARG A 146 -10.74 -9.17 -13.84
N ALA A 147 -11.05 -8.83 -15.10
CA ALA A 147 -11.25 -9.78 -16.19
C ALA A 147 -9.92 -10.26 -16.82
N ARG A 148 -8.80 -9.58 -16.54
CA ARG A 148 -7.45 -9.79 -17.12
C ARG A 148 -7.33 -9.50 -18.61
N GLU A 149 -8.41 -9.07 -19.24
CA GLU A 149 -8.45 -8.72 -20.66
C GLU A 149 -9.43 -7.57 -20.91
N PHE A 150 -9.14 -6.80 -21.96
CA PHE A 150 -10.10 -5.87 -22.56
C PHE A 150 -9.99 -5.94 -24.08
N ILE A 151 -11.02 -5.45 -24.75
CA ILE A 151 -11.16 -5.49 -26.20
C ILE A 151 -11.05 -4.08 -26.76
N VAL A 152 -10.22 -3.91 -27.79
CA VAL A 152 -10.16 -2.70 -28.60
C VAL A 152 -10.89 -2.99 -29.91
N SER A 153 -11.95 -2.25 -30.18
CA SER A 153 -12.73 -2.37 -31.42
C SER A 153 -12.41 -1.20 -32.36
N ILE A 154 -11.93 -1.53 -33.55
CA ILE A 154 -11.55 -0.55 -34.60
C ILE A 154 -12.58 -0.61 -35.72
N GLU A 155 -13.18 0.55 -36.01
CA GLU A 155 -14.12 0.70 -37.13
C GLU A 155 -13.42 0.44 -38.47
N GLY A 156 -14.08 -0.28 -39.38
CA GLY A 156 -13.55 -0.52 -40.74
C GLY A 156 -12.43 -1.57 -40.84
N GLY A 157 -12.08 -2.26 -39.75
CA GLY A 157 -11.10 -3.35 -39.80
C GLY A 157 -11.55 -4.57 -40.65
N PRO A 158 -10.60 -5.32 -41.26
CA PRO A 158 -10.91 -6.56 -41.98
C PRO A 158 -11.64 -7.54 -41.05
N ALA A 159 -12.51 -8.38 -41.62
CA ALA A 159 -13.56 -9.12 -40.89
C ALA A 159 -13.08 -9.98 -39.69
N GLY A 160 -11.79 -10.31 -39.59
CA GLY A 160 -11.18 -11.02 -38.46
C GLY A 160 -10.48 -10.16 -37.38
N VAL A 161 -10.09 -8.91 -37.68
CA VAL A 161 -9.25 -8.06 -36.77
C VAL A 161 -10.06 -6.88 -36.20
N ARG A 162 -11.39 -6.90 -36.33
CA ARG A 162 -12.25 -5.82 -35.81
C ARG A 162 -12.18 -5.68 -34.29
N GLN A 163 -11.82 -6.74 -33.57
CA GLN A 163 -11.70 -6.78 -32.13
C GLN A 163 -10.34 -7.34 -31.74
N ILE A 164 -9.50 -6.52 -31.11
CA ILE A 164 -8.19 -6.90 -30.62
C ILE A 164 -8.30 -7.13 -29.11
N GLN A 165 -7.97 -8.33 -28.65
CA GLN A 165 -7.89 -8.64 -27.23
C GLN A 165 -6.53 -8.23 -26.67
N VAL A 166 -6.55 -7.46 -25.59
CA VAL A 166 -5.36 -6.97 -24.91
C VAL A 166 -5.37 -7.48 -23.48
N THR A 167 -4.30 -8.16 -23.09
CA THR A 167 -4.13 -8.65 -21.71
C THR A 167 -3.70 -7.53 -20.78
N VAL A 168 -4.30 -7.47 -19.58
CA VAL A 168 -3.93 -6.52 -18.53
C VAL A 168 -2.96 -7.17 -17.55
N PRO A 169 -1.84 -6.51 -17.17
CA PRO A 169 -0.96 -7.04 -16.15
C PRO A 169 -1.70 -7.16 -14.82
N SER A 170 -1.54 -8.31 -14.16
CA SER A 170 -2.10 -8.53 -12.82
C SER A 170 -1.35 -7.70 -11.76
N PHE A 171 -1.99 -7.52 -10.60
CA PHE A 171 -1.37 -6.90 -9.43
C PHE A 171 -0.01 -7.50 -9.07
N ASP A 172 0.11 -8.83 -9.08
CA ASP A 172 1.35 -9.53 -8.76
C ASP A 172 2.45 -9.26 -9.81
N GLN A 173 2.08 -9.15 -11.09
CA GLN A 173 3.03 -8.79 -12.15
C GLN A 173 3.50 -7.33 -12.03
N ARG A 174 2.57 -6.38 -11.82
CA ARG A 174 2.90 -4.96 -11.64
C ARG A 174 3.79 -4.72 -10.42
N THR A 175 3.57 -5.46 -9.34
CA THR A 175 4.33 -5.30 -8.08
C THR A 175 5.52 -6.24 -7.95
N HIS A 176 5.79 -7.11 -8.92
CA HIS A 176 6.85 -8.12 -8.85
C HIS A 176 8.23 -7.53 -8.49
N PHE A 177 8.66 -6.50 -9.22
CA PHE A 177 9.96 -5.85 -8.99
C PHE A 177 10.00 -5.06 -7.67
N LEU A 178 8.89 -4.41 -7.29
CA LEU A 178 8.76 -3.67 -6.03
C LEU A 178 8.88 -4.63 -4.84
N ARG A 179 8.18 -5.77 -4.88
CA ARG A 179 8.25 -6.81 -3.85
C ARG A 179 9.63 -7.46 -3.80
N MET A 180 10.27 -7.69 -4.93
CA MET A 180 11.65 -8.20 -4.96
C MET A 180 12.62 -7.23 -4.28
N ARG A 181 12.51 -5.92 -4.57
CA ARG A 181 13.34 -4.89 -3.91
C ARG A 181 13.03 -4.81 -2.41
N LEU A 182 11.75 -4.85 -2.03
CA LEU A 182 11.32 -4.85 -0.63
C LEU A 182 11.93 -6.02 0.14
N ARG A 183 11.93 -7.24 -0.42
CA ARG A 183 12.57 -8.42 0.20
C ARG A 183 14.07 -8.24 0.41
N LYS A 184 14.78 -7.63 -0.56
CA LYS A 184 16.22 -7.35 -0.42
C LYS A 184 16.50 -6.36 0.71
N ILE A 185 15.73 -5.27 0.79
CA ILE A 185 15.84 -4.27 1.85
C ILE A 185 15.49 -4.89 3.22
N SER A 186 14.40 -5.66 3.27
CA SER A 186 13.97 -6.42 4.45
C SER A 186 15.08 -7.33 4.98
N GLY A 187 15.79 -8.05 4.11
CA GLY A 187 16.93 -8.88 4.52
C GLY A 187 18.11 -8.08 5.08
N ARG A 188 18.40 -6.90 4.53
CA ARG A 188 19.44 -6.01 5.08
C ARG A 188 19.04 -5.48 6.46
N ILE A 189 17.81 -5.01 6.60
CA ILE A 189 17.24 -4.60 7.89
C ILE A 189 17.34 -5.76 8.89
N GLN A 190 17.02 -6.99 8.50
CA GLN A 190 17.16 -8.13 9.41
C GLN A 190 18.59 -8.30 9.93
N SER A 191 19.59 -8.27 9.03
CA SER A 191 20.99 -8.45 9.42
C SER A 191 21.48 -7.39 10.42
N ILE A 192 21.08 -6.13 10.22
CA ILE A 192 21.43 -5.03 11.14
C ILE A 192 20.64 -5.16 12.45
N ALA A 193 19.37 -5.55 12.39
CA ALA A 193 18.52 -5.75 13.56
C ALA A 193 19.04 -6.85 14.49
N GLU A 194 19.56 -7.94 13.94
CA GLU A 194 20.16 -9.03 14.72
C GLU A 194 21.40 -8.53 15.49
N ILE A 195 22.28 -7.77 14.82
CA ILE A 195 23.47 -7.17 15.45
C ILE A 195 23.05 -6.15 16.54
N LYS A 196 22.01 -5.35 16.25
CA LYS A 196 21.45 -4.38 17.18
C LYS A 196 20.92 -5.05 18.45
N HIS A 197 20.14 -6.11 18.29
CA HIS A 197 19.57 -6.89 19.40
C HIS A 197 20.67 -7.46 20.31
N GLU A 198 21.76 -7.98 19.73
CA GLU A 198 22.90 -8.44 20.51
C GLU A 198 23.57 -7.31 21.31
N CYS A 199 23.75 -6.13 20.69
CA CYS A 199 24.33 -4.96 21.34
C CYS A 199 23.46 -4.49 22.51
N ASP A 200 22.14 -4.46 22.31
CA ASP A 200 21.18 -4.05 23.32
C ASP A 200 21.20 -5.01 24.51
N ALA A 201 21.23 -6.31 24.24
CA ALA A 201 21.38 -7.34 25.28
C ALA A 201 22.69 -7.18 26.08
N LEU A 202 23.80 -6.85 25.41
CA LEU A 202 25.09 -6.60 26.07
C LEU A 202 25.07 -5.31 26.91
N ALA A 203 24.42 -4.25 26.42
CA ALA A 203 24.29 -2.98 27.12
C ALA A 203 23.46 -3.13 28.41
N HIS A 204 22.31 -3.83 28.33
CA HIS A 204 21.46 -4.09 29.50
C HIS A 204 22.16 -4.96 30.55
N ARG A 205 22.90 -6.01 30.14
CA ARG A 205 23.72 -6.80 31.07
C ARG A 205 24.78 -5.94 31.78
N GLY A 206 25.35 -4.97 31.08
CA GLY A 206 26.28 -4.01 31.67
C GLY A 206 25.63 -3.16 32.76
N ALA A 207 24.46 -2.59 32.50
CA ALA A 207 23.70 -1.80 33.47
C ALA A 207 23.28 -2.65 34.69
N GLN A 208 22.83 -3.87 34.47
CA GLN A 208 22.43 -4.78 35.54
C GLN A 208 23.61 -5.15 36.46
N ARG A 209 24.82 -5.33 35.93
CA ARG A 209 26.01 -5.55 36.75
C ARG A 209 26.34 -4.35 37.64
N VAL A 210 26.17 -3.13 37.13
CA VAL A 210 26.38 -1.90 37.92
C VAL A 210 25.35 -1.82 39.04
N ALA A 211 24.08 -2.12 38.75
CA ALA A 211 23.02 -2.16 39.75
C ALA A 211 23.27 -3.21 40.85
N VAL A 212 23.70 -4.41 40.46
CA VAL A 212 24.09 -5.48 41.41
C VAL A 212 25.30 -5.08 42.24
N GLY A 213 26.29 -4.40 41.64
CA GLY A 213 27.43 -3.84 42.37
C GLY A 213 27.01 -2.80 43.41
N GLY A 214 26.09 -1.90 43.05
CA GLY A 214 25.52 -0.92 43.98
C GLY A 214 24.79 -1.56 45.17
N LEU A 215 23.96 -2.59 44.91
CA LEU A 215 23.31 -3.37 45.96
C LEU A 215 24.32 -4.10 46.86
N GLY A 216 25.41 -4.61 46.29
CA GLY A 216 26.49 -5.26 47.05
C GLY A 216 27.20 -4.29 48.01
N ILE A 217 27.47 -3.06 47.57
CA ILE A 217 28.06 -2.01 48.41
C ILE A 217 27.10 -1.63 49.55
N LEU A 218 25.81 -1.48 49.26
CA LEU A 218 24.80 -1.19 50.29
C LEU A 218 24.68 -2.32 51.32
N GLY A 219 24.67 -3.58 50.88
CA GLY A 219 24.66 -4.74 51.77
C GLY A 219 25.92 -4.85 52.63
N MET A 220 27.09 -4.60 52.04
CA MET A 220 28.36 -4.55 52.77
C MET A 220 28.37 -3.44 53.82
N TRP A 221 27.87 -2.24 53.47
CA TRP A 221 27.73 -1.12 54.39
C TRP A 221 26.80 -1.45 55.56
N TRP A 222 25.64 -2.04 55.27
CA TRP A 222 24.69 -2.48 56.30
C TRP A 222 25.31 -3.49 57.26
N TYR A 223 26.01 -4.50 56.72
CA TYR A 223 26.71 -5.50 57.55
C TYR A 223 27.83 -4.89 58.39
N LEU A 224 28.58 -3.94 57.84
CA LEU A 224 29.65 -3.24 58.54
C LEU A 224 29.10 -2.42 59.71
N VAL A 225 28.00 -1.68 59.51
CA VAL A 225 27.32 -0.95 60.59
C VAL A 225 26.82 -1.92 61.66
N TYR A 226 26.14 -3.00 61.26
CA TYR A 226 25.66 -4.02 62.20
C TYR A 226 26.80 -4.61 63.05
N LYS A 227 27.89 -5.03 62.40
CA LYS A 227 29.05 -5.59 63.11
C LYS A 227 29.69 -4.59 64.06
N LEU A 228 29.88 -3.34 63.63
CA LEU A 228 30.50 -2.30 64.45
C LEU A 228 29.63 -1.91 65.66
N THR A 229 28.31 -1.91 65.49
CA THR A 229 27.36 -1.56 66.56
C THR A 229 27.17 -2.69 67.58
N PHE A 230 27.09 -3.94 67.13
CA PHE A 230 26.70 -5.06 68.00
C PHE A 230 27.86 -5.96 68.47
N GLU A 231 28.99 -6.00 67.76
CA GLU A 231 30.09 -6.94 68.06
C GLU A 231 31.36 -6.25 68.59
N THR A 232 31.48 -4.93 68.44
CA THR A 232 32.59 -4.14 68.98
C THR A 232 32.15 -3.20 70.09
N ASP A 233 33.11 -2.85 70.95
CA ASP A 233 32.92 -1.96 72.10
C ASP A 233 32.64 -0.48 71.74
N LEU A 234 32.56 -0.13 70.44
CA LEU A 234 32.29 1.24 69.97
C LEU A 234 30.85 1.70 70.28
N GLY A 235 29.91 0.76 70.39
CA GLY A 235 28.51 1.02 70.69
C GLY A 235 27.79 1.91 69.67
N TRP A 236 26.53 2.25 69.96
CA TRP A 236 25.71 3.10 69.08
C TRP A 236 26.11 4.59 69.14
N ASP A 237 26.59 5.06 70.29
CA ASP A 237 26.94 6.48 70.54
C ASP A 237 28.04 6.98 69.58
N THR A 238 28.98 6.11 69.21
CA THR A 238 30.03 6.43 68.22
C THR A 238 29.54 6.32 66.77
N MET A 239 28.59 5.42 66.49
CA MET A 239 28.12 5.12 65.13
C MET A 239 27.08 6.11 64.61
N GLU A 240 26.30 6.71 65.49
CA GLU A 240 25.28 7.72 65.15
C GLU A 240 25.85 8.87 64.28
N PRO A 241 26.86 9.65 64.71
CA PRO A 241 27.41 10.75 63.90
C PRO A 241 28.07 10.26 62.61
N VAL A 242 28.66 9.07 62.61
CA VAL A 242 29.31 8.48 61.42
C VAL A 242 28.27 8.19 60.34
N THR A 243 27.13 7.61 60.70
CA THR A 243 26.06 7.33 59.73
C THR A 243 25.45 8.62 59.16
N TYR A 244 25.30 9.66 59.96
CA TYR A 244 24.88 10.98 59.48
C TYR A 244 25.86 11.57 58.48
N LEU A 245 27.16 11.58 58.79
CA LEU A 245 28.19 12.09 57.88
C LEU A 245 28.24 11.32 56.56
N VAL A 246 28.10 10.00 56.59
CA VAL A 246 28.06 9.16 55.38
C VAL A 246 26.79 9.42 54.57
N SER A 247 25.64 9.61 55.22
CA SER A 247 24.39 9.94 54.52
C SER A 247 24.47 11.30 53.83
N LEU A 248 24.99 12.33 54.51
CA LEU A 248 25.21 13.66 53.96
C LEU A 248 26.23 13.62 52.80
N SER A 249 27.32 12.87 52.96
CA SER A 249 28.34 12.71 51.92
C SER A 249 27.79 12.00 50.68
N THR A 250 26.94 11.00 50.86
CA THR A 250 26.28 10.27 49.77
C THR A 250 25.30 11.19 49.02
N LEU A 251 24.52 11.99 49.76
CA LEU A 251 23.62 13.00 49.17
C LEU A 251 24.40 14.05 48.39
N MET A 252 25.50 14.56 48.96
CA MET A 252 26.36 15.54 48.29
C MET A 252 27.03 14.95 47.05
N GLY A 253 27.50 13.70 47.11
CA GLY A 253 28.05 12.98 45.95
C GLY A 253 27.00 12.75 44.86
N GLY A 254 25.78 12.38 45.22
CA GLY A 254 24.65 12.27 44.30
C GLY A 254 24.31 13.60 43.64
N TYR A 255 24.34 14.69 44.40
CA TYR A 255 24.12 16.05 43.89
C TYR A 255 25.25 16.53 42.96
N LEU A 256 26.51 16.22 43.27
CA LEU A 256 27.64 16.46 42.36
C LEU A 256 27.51 15.66 41.07
N TRP A 257 27.13 14.39 41.15
CA TRP A 257 26.87 13.56 39.98
C TRP A 257 25.73 14.14 39.13
N PHE A 258 24.67 14.61 39.77
CA PHE A 258 23.56 15.33 39.13
C PHE A 258 24.02 16.60 38.40
N LEU A 259 24.78 17.47 39.08
CA LEU A 259 25.31 18.71 38.49
C LEU A 259 26.28 18.44 37.33
N TYR A 260 27.11 17.40 37.43
CA TYR A 260 28.02 17.02 36.35
C TYR A 260 27.27 16.54 35.11
N HIS A 261 26.08 15.94 35.29
CA HIS A 261 25.23 15.45 34.21
C HIS A 261 24.18 16.47 33.73
N ASN A 262 24.34 17.76 34.07
CA ASN A 262 23.43 18.86 33.73
C ASN A 262 23.11 18.97 32.22
N ARG A 263 22.04 18.29 31.78
CA ARG A 263 21.16 18.70 30.66
C ARG A 263 19.85 17.89 30.72
N GLU A 264 18.77 18.55 31.13
CA GLU A 264 17.36 18.13 31.01
C GLU A 264 17.09 16.62 31.23
N ILE A 265 17.01 16.21 32.49
CA ILE A 265 16.70 14.83 32.86
C ILE A 265 15.27 14.77 33.39
N SER A 266 14.34 14.39 32.52
CA SER A 266 13.21 13.56 32.96
C SER A 266 13.80 12.30 33.61
N TYR A 267 13.33 11.91 34.81
CA TYR A 267 13.88 10.81 35.62
C TYR A 267 14.02 9.46 34.87
N LYS A 268 13.27 9.27 33.77
CA LYS A 268 13.39 8.09 32.90
C LYS A 268 14.62 8.12 31.98
N SER A 269 15.18 9.30 31.72
CA SER A 269 16.24 9.54 30.73
C SER A 269 17.66 9.24 31.22
N ALA A 270 17.94 9.29 32.54
CA ALA A 270 19.32 9.15 33.03
C ALA A 270 19.92 7.74 32.85
N LEU A 271 19.14 6.70 33.17
CA LEU A 271 19.56 5.31 32.93
C LEU A 271 19.69 5.07 31.42
N ASP A 272 18.69 5.52 30.67
CA ASP A 272 18.63 5.39 29.22
C ASP A 272 19.79 6.14 28.54
N PHE A 273 20.25 7.27 29.07
CA PHE A 273 21.39 8.01 28.54
C PHE A 273 22.69 7.22 28.68
N THR A 274 22.96 6.64 29.85
CA THR A 274 24.16 5.81 30.06
C THR A 274 24.14 4.54 29.21
N ILE A 275 22.96 3.96 29.02
CA ILE A 275 22.73 2.80 28.14
C ILE A 275 22.94 3.22 26.68
N ASN A 276 22.34 4.33 26.23
CA ASN A 276 22.44 4.86 24.87
C ASN A 276 23.87 5.25 24.50
N ALA A 277 24.62 5.90 25.40
CA ALA A 277 26.01 6.26 25.16
C ALA A 277 26.90 5.01 24.99
N ARG A 278 26.67 3.99 25.83
CA ARG A 278 27.37 2.71 25.73
C ARG A 278 26.98 1.93 24.48
N GLN A 279 25.70 1.96 24.13
CA GLN A 279 25.11 1.32 22.96
C GLN A 279 25.64 1.96 21.66
N LYS A 280 25.72 3.29 21.58
CA LYS A 280 26.34 3.99 20.45
C LYS A 280 27.80 3.60 20.26
N LYS A 281 28.56 3.52 21.35
CA LYS A 281 29.95 3.03 21.32
C LYS A 281 30.06 1.56 20.89
N LEU A 282 29.08 0.73 21.24
CA LEU A 282 28.97 -0.66 20.78
C LEU A 282 28.63 -0.73 19.29
N TYR A 283 27.76 0.15 18.78
CA TYR A 283 27.45 0.25 17.36
C TYR A 283 28.66 0.67 16.53
N GLU A 284 29.40 1.68 16.96
CA GLU A 284 30.65 2.10 16.32
C GLU A 284 31.68 0.95 16.27
N ARG A 285 31.80 0.18 17.36
CA ARG A 285 32.72 -0.98 17.41
C ARG A 285 32.32 -2.14 16.51
N LYS A 286 31.01 -2.38 16.36
CA LYS A 286 30.48 -3.43 15.48
C LYS A 286 30.29 -2.94 14.03
N GLY A 287 30.56 -1.67 13.75
CA GLY A 287 30.40 -1.06 12.42
C GLY A 287 28.95 -0.92 11.98
N VAL A 288 28.02 -0.76 12.91
CA VAL A 288 26.60 -0.52 12.60
C VAL A 288 26.41 0.97 12.30
N ASP A 289 26.12 1.30 11.04
CA ASP A 289 25.73 2.65 10.65
C ASP A 289 24.25 2.90 10.94
N LEU A 290 23.98 3.84 11.85
CA LEU A 290 22.62 4.21 12.24
C LEU A 290 21.92 5.01 11.13
N HIS A 291 22.67 5.73 10.30
CA HIS A 291 22.11 6.49 9.19
C HIS A 291 21.64 5.56 8.06
N GLU A 292 22.46 4.55 7.71
CA GLU A 292 22.07 3.51 6.76
C GLU A 292 20.82 2.75 7.25
N TRP A 293 20.76 2.41 8.54
CA TRP A 293 19.58 1.79 9.14
C TRP A 293 18.31 2.61 8.90
N GLU A 294 18.32 3.90 9.28
CA GLU A 294 17.14 4.78 9.12
C GLU A 294 16.75 4.94 7.65
N SER A 295 17.72 5.13 6.76
CA SER A 295 17.49 5.21 5.32
C SER A 295 16.84 3.94 4.76
N LEU A 296 17.31 2.74 5.14
CA LEU A 296 16.73 1.46 4.71
C LEU A 296 15.28 1.30 5.18
N ILE A 297 14.96 1.77 6.38
CA ILE A 297 13.61 1.73 6.92
C ILE A 297 12.68 2.69 6.20
N ASP A 298 13.13 3.92 5.94
CA ASP A 298 12.35 4.90 5.23
C ASP A 298 12.09 4.42 3.78
N GLU A 299 13.10 3.90 3.09
CA GLU A 299 12.94 3.26 1.77
C GLU A 299 11.96 2.08 1.82
N GLY A 300 12.10 1.19 2.80
CA GLY A 300 11.21 0.06 2.97
C GLY A 300 9.76 0.48 3.22
N ASN A 301 9.54 1.52 4.02
CA ASN A 301 8.23 2.08 4.29
C ASN A 301 7.63 2.76 3.04
N LEU A 302 8.44 3.43 2.24
CA LEU A 302 8.02 4.04 0.97
C LEU A 302 7.51 2.97 0.01
N LEU A 303 8.28 1.89 -0.18
CA LEU A 303 7.88 0.76 -1.03
C LEU A 303 6.59 0.09 -0.53
N ARG A 304 6.42 -0.09 0.78
CA ARG A 304 5.16 -0.65 1.34
C ARG A 304 3.96 0.25 1.04
N ARG A 305 4.11 1.57 1.17
CA ARG A 305 3.03 2.51 0.83
C ARG A 305 2.69 2.43 -0.65
N GLU A 306 3.70 2.40 -1.52
CA GLU A 306 3.50 2.28 -2.97
C GLU A 306 2.78 0.99 -3.34
N ILE A 307 3.22 -0.15 -2.80
CA ILE A 307 2.55 -1.44 -3.06
C ILE A 307 1.10 -1.42 -2.54
N LYS A 308 0.83 -0.80 -1.39
CA LYS A 308 -0.53 -0.63 -0.87
C LYS A 308 -1.40 0.26 -1.73
N THR A 309 -0.86 1.35 -2.26
CA THR A 309 -1.56 2.22 -3.21
C THR A 309 -1.92 1.42 -4.46
N ILE A 310 -0.98 0.66 -5.01
CA ILE A 310 -1.25 -0.22 -6.16
C ILE A 310 -2.25 -1.33 -5.79
N ALA A 311 -2.21 -1.87 -4.58
CA ALA A 311 -3.16 -2.88 -4.13
C ALA A 311 -4.59 -2.32 -4.08
N ALA A 312 -4.75 -1.10 -3.53
CA ALA A 312 -6.01 -0.37 -3.54
C ALA A 312 -6.47 -0.03 -4.97
N GLU A 313 -5.55 0.32 -5.87
CA GLU A 313 -5.87 0.53 -7.28
C GLU A 313 -6.41 -0.72 -7.98
N TYR A 314 -6.09 -1.94 -7.53
CA TYR A 314 -6.61 -3.19 -8.11
C TYR A 314 -7.74 -3.81 -7.26
N ASP A 315 -8.16 -3.15 -6.18
CA ASP A 315 -9.12 -3.67 -5.20
C ASP A 315 -8.68 -5.03 -4.61
N VAL A 316 -7.38 -5.23 -4.45
CA VAL A 316 -6.77 -6.44 -3.90
C VAL A 316 -6.22 -6.13 -2.51
N VAL A 317 -6.53 -6.98 -1.53
CA VAL A 317 -5.92 -6.90 -0.20
C VAL A 317 -4.52 -7.50 -0.26
N TRP A 318 -3.50 -6.66 -0.06
CA TRP A 318 -2.10 -7.13 -0.02
C TRP A 318 -1.66 -7.49 1.40
N ASP A 319 -1.30 -8.76 1.58
CA ASP A 319 -0.76 -9.28 2.83
C ASP A 319 0.78 -9.18 2.88
N GLU A 320 1.30 -8.23 3.67
CA GLU A 320 2.75 -8.03 3.84
C GLU A 320 3.49 -9.31 4.30
N LYS A 321 2.86 -10.10 5.18
CA LYS A 321 3.44 -11.32 5.76
C LYS A 321 3.70 -12.43 4.74
N LYS A 322 2.98 -12.47 3.62
CA LYS A 322 3.19 -13.49 2.58
C LYS A 322 4.48 -13.24 1.81
N ASP A 323 4.87 -11.98 1.70
CA ASP A 323 6.05 -11.54 0.96
C ASP A 323 7.29 -11.38 1.85
N GLU A 324 7.10 -10.96 3.10
CA GLU A 324 8.10 -10.93 4.17
C GLU A 324 8.15 -12.30 4.85
N ARG A 325 9.00 -13.20 4.35
CA ARG A 325 9.11 -14.58 4.85
C ARG A 325 9.59 -14.70 6.32
N ASP A 326 9.85 -13.59 7.01
CA ASP A 326 10.51 -13.55 8.32
C ASP A 326 9.81 -12.59 9.30
N GLU A 327 9.18 -13.15 10.34
CA GLU A 327 8.44 -12.41 11.39
C GLU A 327 9.31 -11.40 12.17
N ARG A 328 10.64 -11.63 12.21
CA ARG A 328 11.60 -10.78 12.93
C ARG A 328 11.69 -9.37 12.35
N VAL A 329 11.52 -9.22 11.03
CA VAL A 329 11.56 -7.90 10.39
C VAL A 329 10.30 -7.12 10.75
N THR A 330 9.15 -7.78 10.74
CA THR A 330 7.88 -7.20 11.14
C THR A 330 7.92 -6.75 12.59
N GLU A 331 8.53 -7.52 13.48
CA GLU A 331 8.75 -7.13 14.88
C GLU A 331 9.71 -5.96 15.05
N ALA A 332 10.85 -5.95 14.33
CA ALA A 332 11.82 -4.86 14.37
C ALA A 332 11.17 -3.53 13.93
N LEU A 333 10.43 -3.56 12.82
CA LEU A 333 9.69 -2.40 12.32
C LEU A 333 8.56 -1.97 13.25
N ARG A 334 7.87 -2.93 13.90
CA ARG A 334 6.83 -2.62 14.88
C ARG A 334 7.42 -1.93 16.12
N LYS A 335 8.56 -2.40 16.62
CA LYS A 335 9.27 -1.77 17.75
C LYS A 335 9.68 -0.34 17.42
N GLU A 336 10.21 -0.11 16.23
CA GLU A 336 10.60 1.22 15.79
C GLU A 336 9.42 2.16 15.58
N ARG A 337 8.31 1.68 14.99
CA ARG A 337 7.07 2.45 14.87
C ARG A 337 6.53 2.85 16.25
N ASN A 338 6.58 1.94 17.21
CA ASN A 338 6.20 2.23 18.59
C ASN A 338 7.14 3.24 19.26
N GLN A 339 8.44 3.22 18.96
CA GLN A 339 9.39 4.22 19.46
C GLN A 339 9.13 5.61 18.84
N LYS A 340 8.93 5.72 17.52
CA LYS A 340 8.59 7.00 16.86
C LYS A 340 7.25 7.57 17.37
N ASN A 341 6.22 6.73 17.52
CA ASN A 341 4.92 7.16 18.05
C ASN A 341 4.93 7.47 19.56
N GLY A 342 5.77 6.77 20.33
CA GLY A 342 5.98 7.07 21.76
C GLY A 342 6.69 8.42 21.95
N SER A 343 7.67 8.73 21.10
CA SER A 343 8.35 10.02 21.07
C SER A 343 7.41 11.17 20.68
N SER A 344 6.52 10.99 19.69
CA SER A 344 5.58 12.06 19.28
C SER A 344 4.54 12.37 20.36
N ARG A 345 4.00 11.36 21.05
CA ARG A 345 3.09 11.56 22.19
C ARG A 345 3.74 12.20 23.41
N THR A 346 5.05 12.09 23.54
CA THR A 346 5.77 12.72 24.65
C THR A 346 6.00 14.20 24.37
N LYS A 347 6.20 14.59 23.11
CA LYS A 347 6.31 16.00 22.68
C LYS A 347 4.99 16.76 22.78
N GLU A 348 3.85 16.14 22.43
CA GLU A 348 2.54 16.81 22.53
C GLU A 348 2.14 17.18 23.97
N ASN A 349 2.71 16.54 25.00
CA ASN A 349 2.44 16.87 26.40
C ASN A 349 3.42 17.91 26.98
N GLU A 350 4.46 18.32 26.26
CA GLU A 350 5.43 19.32 26.73
C GLU A 350 5.09 20.74 26.26
N ASP A 351 4.14 20.90 25.32
CA ASP A 351 3.73 22.21 24.76
C ASP A 351 2.47 22.80 25.45
N ASP A 352 1.87 22.11 26.42
CA ASP A 352 0.59 22.48 27.08
C ASP A 352 0.70 22.86 28.58
N ASP A 353 1.91 22.98 29.17
CA ASP A 353 2.14 23.42 30.57
C ASP A 353 2.91 24.75 30.70
#